data_AF-A0A377DD59-F1
#
_entry.id   AF-A0A377DD59-F1
#
_cell.length_a   1.000
_cell.length_b   1.000
_cell.length_c   1.000
_cell.angle_alpha   90.00
_cell.angle_beta   90.00
_cell.angle_gamma   90.00
#
_symmetry.space_group_name_H-M   'P 1'
#
loop_
_entity.id
_entity.type
_entity.pdbx_description
1 polymer ?
#
loop_
_entity_poly.entity_id
_entity_poly.type
_entity_poly.pdbx_seq_one_letter_code
_entity_poly.pdbx_strand_id
1 'polypeptide(L)' 'MVIDCSHPPREDAPRNHCDLNTVLALNQVIRSPRVILTHISHQFDAWLMENALPSGFEAGFDGMEIGVA' A
#
# COMPACT_ATOMS: atom_id res chain seq x y z
N MET A 1 -4.76 -9.39 -1.06
CA MET A 1 -5.49 -8.22 -1.57
C MET A 1 -4.52 -7.34 -2.35
N VAL A 2 -4.86 -6.89 -3.56
CA VAL A 2 -4.11 -5.87 -4.31
C VAL A 2 -4.92 -4.58 -4.24
N ILE A 3 -4.33 -3.46 -3.80
CA ILE A 3 -5.07 -2.24 -3.48
C ILE A 3 -4.30 -0.97 -3.88
N ASP A 4 -5.03 0.05 -4.33
CA ASP A 4 -4.50 1.40 -4.57
C ASP A 4 -3.94 2.00 -3.28
N CYS A 5 -2.70 2.47 -3.35
CA CYS A 5 -2.03 3.26 -2.33
C CYS A 5 -1.10 4.26 -3.01
N SER A 6 -1.66 5.38 -3.44
CA SER A 6 -0.89 6.38 -4.18
C SER A 6 0.01 7.25 -3.32
N HIS A 7 -0.32 7.41 -2.03
CA HIS A 7 0.30 8.41 -1.19
C HIS A 7 1.08 7.79 -0.01
N PRO A 8 2.23 8.38 0.39
CA PRO A 8 2.85 8.04 1.67
C PRO A 8 1.89 8.40 2.83
N PRO A 9 2.12 7.89 4.06
CA PRO A 9 1.30 8.23 5.22
C PRO A 9 1.02 9.72 5.32
N ARG A 10 -0.26 10.09 5.45
CA ARG A 10 -0.70 11.48 5.67
C ARG A 10 -1.53 11.59 6.94
N GLU A 11 -1.58 12.80 7.49
CA GLU A 11 -2.44 13.11 8.64
C GLU A 11 -3.92 13.04 8.25
N ASP A 12 -4.28 13.62 7.09
CA ASP A 12 -5.62 13.56 6.52
C ASP A 12 -5.70 12.61 5.32
N ALA A 13 -6.76 11.80 5.29
CA ALA A 13 -7.04 10.90 4.18
C ALA A 13 -7.23 11.70 2.87
N PRO A 14 -6.46 11.40 1.80
CA PRO A 14 -6.67 12.02 0.51
C PRO A 14 -8.03 11.63 -0.09
N ARG A 15 -8.56 12.47 -0.98
CA ARG A 15 -9.94 12.29 -1.48
C ARG A 15 -10.11 11.13 -2.46
N ASN A 16 -9.18 10.99 -3.42
CA ASN A 16 -9.39 10.15 -4.60
C ASN A 16 -8.60 8.84 -4.60
N HIS A 17 -7.44 8.83 -3.94
CA HIS A 17 -6.56 7.67 -3.83
C HIS A 17 -6.15 7.50 -2.37
N CYS A 18 -5.96 6.25 -1.95
CA CYS A 18 -5.57 5.99 -0.57
C CYS A 18 -4.13 6.46 -0.29
N ASP A 19 -3.89 6.86 0.95
CA ASP A 19 -2.56 6.85 1.54
C ASP A 19 -2.33 5.55 2.33
N LEU A 20 -1.09 5.35 2.78
CA LEU A 20 -0.75 4.14 3.55
C LEU A 20 -1.58 4.01 4.83
N ASN A 21 -1.89 5.11 5.54
CA ASN A 21 -2.68 5.04 6.77
C ASN A 21 -4.11 4.55 6.50
N THR A 22 -4.72 5.02 5.40
CA THR A 22 -6.04 4.53 4.97
C THR A 22 -6.03 3.04 4.69
N VAL A 23 -5.02 2.53 3.96
CA VAL A 23 -4.92 1.10 3.64
C VAL A 23 -4.70 0.25 4.90
N LEU A 24 -3.88 0.73 5.84
CA LEU A 24 -3.69 0.07 7.14
C LEU A 24 -5.01 -0.02 7.92
N ALA A 25 -5.77 1.06 7.99
CA ALA A 25 -7.07 1.10 8.67
C ALA A 25 -8.08 0.14 8.01
N LEU A 26 -8.16 0.10 6.68
CA LEU A 26 -9.01 -0.84 5.96
C LEU A 26 -8.63 -2.29 6.26
N ASN A 27 -7.34 -2.61 6.29
CA ASN A 27 -6.90 -3.98 6.55
C ASN A 27 -7.05 -4.43 8.01
N GLN A 28 -7.21 -3.51 8.98
CA GLN A 28 -7.61 -3.89 10.35
C GLN A 28 -9.00 -4.55 10.39
N VAL A 29 -9.87 -4.18 9.45
CA VAL A 29 -11.22 -4.73 9.30
C VAL A 29 -11.21 -5.94 8.37
N ILE A 30 -10.62 -5.82 7.18
CA ILE A 30 -10.60 -6.88 6.15
C ILE A 30 -9.73 -8.06 6.57
N ARG A 31 -8.63 -7.80 7.29
CA ARG A 31 -7.67 -8.78 7.79
C ARG A 31 -7.10 -9.69 6.69
N SER A 32 -6.80 -9.12 5.53
CA SER A 32 -6.07 -9.82 4.48
C SER A 32 -4.66 -10.16 5.00
N PRO A 33 -4.21 -11.42 4.92
CA PRO A 33 -2.90 -11.83 5.42
C PRO A 33 -1.74 -11.34 4.54
N ARG A 34 -2.04 -10.96 3.30
CA ARG A 34 -1.10 -10.40 2.33
C ARG A 34 -1.74 -9.22 1.61
N VAL A 35 -1.12 -8.05 1.67
CA VAL A 35 -1.58 -6.82 1.01
C VAL A 35 -0.47 -6.31 0.09
N ILE A 36 -0.79 -6.17 -1.19
CA ILE A 36 0.13 -5.64 -2.19
C ILE A 36 -0.36 -4.25 -2.56
N LEU A 37 0.46 -3.24 -2.27
CA LEU A 37 0.19 -1.84 -2.58
C LEU A 37 0.52 -1.59 -4.06
N THR A 38 -0.37 -0.94 -4.80
CA THR A 38 -0.15 -0.55 -6.19
C THR A 38 -0.60 0.89 -6.44
N HIS A 39 -0.49 1.36 -7.69
CA HIS A 39 -0.74 2.75 -8.09
C HIS A 39 0.15 3.73 -7.30
N ILE A 40 1.41 3.33 -7.05
CA ILE A 40 2.38 4.05 -6.24
C ILE A 40 2.84 5.31 -6.98
N SER A 41 2.70 6.49 -6.36
CA SER A 41 3.23 7.74 -6.91
C SER A 41 4.74 7.85 -6.67
N HIS A 42 5.42 8.72 -7.44
CA HIS A 42 6.85 8.98 -7.23
C HIS A 42 7.16 9.49 -5.82
N GLN A 43 6.23 10.20 -5.17
CA GLN A 43 6.44 10.65 -3.78
C GLN A 43 6.37 9.48 -2.80
N PHE A 44 5.50 8.50 -3.06
CA PHE A 44 5.41 7.34 -2.19
C PHE A 44 6.60 6.40 -2.40
N ASP A 45 7.06 6.22 -3.64
CA ASP A 45 8.31 5.51 -3.92
C ASP A 45 9.50 6.14 -3.18
N ALA A 46 9.66 7.47 -3.24
CA ALA A 46 10.73 8.16 -2.51
C ALA A 46 10.65 7.90 -0.99
N TRP A 47 9.44 7.86 -0.42
CA TRP A 47 9.25 7.52 0.99
C TRP A 47 9.64 6.07 1.31
N LEU A 48 9.33 5.12 0.42
CA LEU A 48 9.68 3.69 0.55
C LEU A 48 11.20 3.45 0.51
N MET A 49 11.98 4.32 -0.13
CA MET A 49 13.44 4.23 -0.11
C MET A 49 14.03 4.46 1.29
N GLU A 50 13.31 5.17 2.15
CA GLU A 50 13.77 5.57 3.48
C GLU A 50 13.01 4.87 4.61
N ASN A 51 11.88 4.21 4.30
CA ASN A 51 10.95 3.65 5.30
C ASN A 51 10.48 2.26 4.90
N ALA A 52 10.42 1.36 5.88
CA ALA A 52 9.90 0.01 5.69
C ALA A 52 8.37 -0.04 5.85
N LEU A 53 7.73 -0.93 5.07
CA LEU A 53 6.33 -1.28 5.26
C LEU A 53 6.15 -2.24 6.43
N PRO A 54 4.99 -2.22 7.13
CA PRO A 54 4.67 -3.20 8.16
C PRO A 54 4.58 -4.63 7.62
N SER A 55 4.72 -5.62 8.50
CA SER A 55 4.54 -7.03 8.14
C SER A 55 3.17 -7.28 7.51
N GLY A 56 3.13 -8.10 6.45
CA GLY A 56 1.93 -8.40 5.68
C GLY A 56 1.62 -7.40 4.56
N PHE A 57 2.43 -6.34 4.41
CA PHE A 57 2.32 -5.34 3.34
C PHE A 57 3.59 -5.33 2.49
N GLU A 58 3.42 -5.30 1.17
CA GLU A 58 4.52 -5.21 0.20
C GLU A 58 4.16 -4.24 -0.93
N ALA A 59 5.15 -3.57 -1.49
CA ALA A 59 4.98 -2.74 -2.67
C ALA A 59 4.98 -3.63 -3.93
N GLY A 60 3.93 -3.52 -4.73
CA GLY A 60 3.88 -4.15 -6.04
C GLY A 60 4.84 -3.45 -7.02
N PHE A 61 5.31 -4.20 -8.00
CA PHE A 61 6.20 -3.70 -9.05
C PHE A 61 5.78 -4.27 -10.42
N ASP A 62 6.16 -3.57 -11.48
CA ASP A 62 5.86 -3.99 -12.84
C ASP A 62 6.46 -5.37 -13.13
N GLY A 63 5.62 -6.29 -13.61
CA GLY A 63 6.00 -7.68 -13.85
C GLY A 63 5.94 -8.60 -12.63
N MET A 64 5.45 -8.12 -11.48
CA MET A 64 5.21 -8.97 -10.31
C MET A 64 4.16 -10.05 -10.61
N GLU A 65 4.54 -11.31 -10.45
CA GLU A 65 3.63 -12.45 -10.56
C GLU A 65 3.07 -12.83 -9.18
N ILE A 66 1.74 -12.99 -9.11
CA ILE A 66 1.03 -13.36 -7.89
C ILE A 66 0.35 -14.71 -8.12
N GLY A 67 0.90 -15.76 -7.50
CA GLY A 67 0.21 -17.05 -7.41
C GLY A 67 -1.02 -16.94 -6.52
N VAL A 68 -2.11 -17.57 -6.95
CA VAL A 68 -3.30 -17.81 -6.13
C VAL A 68 -3.35 -19.29 -5.77
N ALA A 69 -3.62 -19.57 -4.49
CA ALA A 69 -3.84 -20.92 -3.99
C ALA A 69 -5.28 -21.37 -4.24
#